data_AF-A0A4Q5IDM6-F1
#
_entry.id   AF-A0A4Q5IDM6-F1
#
_cell.length_a   1.000
_cell.length_b   1.000
_cell.length_c   1.000
_cell.angle_alpha   90.00
_cell.angle_beta   90.00
_cell.angle_gamma   90.00
#
_symmetry.space_group_name_H-M   'P 1'
#
loop_
_entity.id
_entity.type
_entity.pdbx_description
1 polymer ?
#
loop_
_entity_poly.entity_id
_entity_poly.type
_entity_poly.pdbx_seq_one_letter_code
_entity_poly.pdbx_strand_id
1 'polypeptide(L)'
;MRNIYLLWGLLTCIAFTSCYEEDALTPTEGGIELRFKVPQGTNSWDDDISQIQKDFGVYLIYKDLQDEDFNRSWTGGASTNYKGEGCINDEMAKFYTEFMKKHVFSYLNNEKCKKVTSKLLPLYWYMAYNVHIATEIDLGAVVIKQNNAMHEIINGLDYWSTCLFGPQAEMTDKYIMPDDQVTFSQRRKMILGNIIKAAVEKRLITIPEEFNRGLDYVTPISFYFWETDSPDFHLNRGFPGTVNTNKFTLNEEYDGSNPTREATFAGYALLSLYYTEAESTERYSQFPLIIEKFAFVRKYMKENYGIDLEAIAKGPNDWDIQPHPEIPGNNDEDGGDDDDPWAGFDW
;
A
#
# COMPACT_ATOMS: atom_id res chain seq x y z
N MET A 1 41.90 6.24 -52.41
CA MET A 1 41.16 7.50 -52.17
C MET A 1 39.64 7.31 -52.36
N ARG A 2 39.02 6.34 -51.67
CA ARG A 2 37.56 6.08 -51.75
C ARG A 2 36.91 5.87 -50.36
N ASN A 3 37.67 6.11 -49.29
CA ASN A 3 37.24 5.88 -47.90
C ASN A 3 37.30 7.16 -47.02
N ILE A 4 37.68 8.32 -47.57
CA ILE A 4 37.65 9.61 -46.84
C ILE A 4 36.36 10.40 -47.13
N TYR A 5 35.72 10.19 -48.28
CA TYR A 5 34.46 10.87 -48.64
C TYR A 5 33.22 10.30 -47.92
N LEU A 6 33.27 9.05 -47.45
CA LEU A 6 32.21 8.45 -46.64
C LEU A 6 32.21 8.99 -45.20
N LEU A 7 33.37 9.38 -44.67
CA LEU A 7 33.49 9.95 -43.33
C LEU A 7 33.00 11.40 -43.26
N TRP A 8 33.13 12.16 -44.37
CA TRP A 8 32.61 13.53 -44.48
C TRP A 8 31.13 13.59 -44.91
N GLY A 9 30.60 12.54 -45.54
CA GLY A 9 29.17 12.40 -45.84
C GLY A 9 28.33 11.94 -44.64
N LEU A 10 28.93 11.25 -43.66
CA LEU A 10 28.24 10.85 -42.43
C LEU A 10 28.23 11.96 -41.36
N LEU A 11 29.20 12.89 -41.41
CA LEU A 11 29.28 14.00 -40.46
C LEU A 11 28.32 15.16 -40.79
N THR A 12 27.82 15.25 -42.03
CA THR A 12 26.86 16.28 -42.45
C THR A 12 25.40 15.93 -42.16
N CYS A 13 25.09 14.66 -41.85
CA CYS A 13 23.73 14.22 -41.47
C CYS A 13 23.40 14.42 -39.98
N ILE A 14 24.38 14.80 -39.14
CA ILE A 14 24.18 15.05 -37.70
C ILE A 14 23.93 16.56 -37.42
N ALA A 15 24.02 17.43 -38.44
CA ALA A 15 23.86 18.88 -38.27
C ALA A 15 22.45 19.43 -38.58
N PHE A 16 21.44 18.56 -38.79
CA PHE A 16 20.05 18.98 -39.06
C PHE A 16 18.99 18.25 -38.22
N THR A 17 19.35 17.63 -37.10
CA THR A 17 18.36 17.47 -36.02
C THR A 17 18.36 18.79 -35.26
N SER A 18 17.54 19.71 -35.74
CA SER A 18 17.12 20.90 -35.01
C SER A 18 17.04 20.59 -33.52
N CYS A 19 17.77 21.35 -32.71
CA CYS A 19 17.28 21.69 -31.40
C CYS A 19 15.90 22.32 -31.66
N TYR A 20 14.85 21.51 -31.61
CA TYR A 20 13.55 22.03 -31.24
C TYR A 20 13.80 22.56 -29.83
N GLU A 21 13.97 23.88 -29.72
CA GLU A 21 13.54 24.53 -28.50
C GLU A 21 12.06 24.18 -28.42
N GLU A 22 11.75 23.16 -27.62
CA GLU A 22 10.38 22.97 -27.19
C GLU A 22 10.04 24.29 -26.50
N ASP A 23 9.11 25.05 -27.11
CA ASP A 23 8.57 26.25 -26.50
C ASP A 23 8.30 25.90 -25.04
N ALA A 24 8.94 26.63 -24.12
CA ALA A 24 8.72 26.43 -22.71
C ALA A 24 7.20 26.44 -22.51
N LEU A 25 6.63 25.30 -22.09
CA LEU A 25 5.23 25.21 -21.75
C LEU A 25 4.97 26.30 -20.73
N THR A 26 4.45 27.43 -21.19
CA THR A 26 4.00 28.49 -20.30
C THR A 26 2.87 27.86 -19.51
N PRO A 27 2.99 27.75 -18.17
CA PRO A 27 1.90 27.22 -17.38
C PRO A 27 0.64 27.97 -17.78
N THR A 28 -0.39 27.26 -18.22
CA THR A 28 -1.67 27.89 -18.53
C THR A 28 -2.05 28.73 -17.32
N GLU A 29 -2.30 30.03 -17.51
CA GLU A 29 -2.81 30.93 -16.49
C GLU A 29 -4.21 30.44 -16.07
N GLY A 30 -4.26 29.41 -15.22
CA GLY A 30 -5.50 28.66 -15.00
C GLY A 30 -5.37 27.41 -14.14
N GLY A 31 -4.30 27.20 -13.39
CA GLY A 31 -4.19 26.08 -12.45
C GLY A 31 -4.36 24.68 -13.09
N ILE A 32 -4.39 23.65 -12.26
CA ILE A 32 -4.80 22.30 -12.69
C ILE A 32 -6.32 22.26 -12.60
N GLU A 33 -7.01 22.02 -13.71
CA GLU A 33 -8.45 21.75 -13.69
C GLU A 33 -8.69 20.43 -12.96
N LEU A 34 -9.41 20.49 -11.83
CA LEU A 34 -9.70 19.32 -11.02
C LEU A 34 -10.88 18.54 -11.61
N ARG A 35 -10.79 17.20 -11.56
CA ARG A 35 -11.87 16.32 -12.03
C ARG A 35 -13.06 16.30 -11.07
N PHE A 36 -12.80 16.52 -9.79
CA PHE A 36 -13.80 16.53 -8.75
C PHE A 36 -14.02 17.94 -8.24
N LYS A 37 -15.28 18.24 -7.89
CA LYS A 37 -15.62 19.50 -7.25
C LYS A 37 -15.11 19.51 -5.81
N VAL A 38 -14.31 20.51 -5.46
CA VAL A 38 -13.82 20.76 -4.09
C VAL A 38 -14.20 22.18 -3.64
N PRO A 39 -14.56 22.40 -2.35
CA PRO A 39 -14.81 21.37 -1.33
C PRO A 39 -16.01 20.48 -1.68
N GLN A 40 -16.00 19.25 -1.18
CA GLN A 40 -17.06 18.28 -1.43
C GLN A 40 -18.27 18.50 -0.51
N GLY A 41 -18.06 18.89 0.74
CA GLY A 41 -19.15 19.19 1.67
C GLY A 41 -18.99 20.53 2.37
N THR A 42 -19.88 20.75 3.33
CA THR A 42 -19.83 21.87 4.28
C THR A 42 -19.97 21.38 5.72
N ASN A 43 -19.70 20.09 5.95
CA ASN A 43 -19.72 19.50 7.28
C ASN A 43 -18.48 19.96 8.06
N SER A 44 -18.55 19.95 9.40
CA SER A 44 -17.42 20.42 10.21
C SER A 44 -16.15 19.57 10.05
N TRP A 45 -16.27 18.32 9.59
CA TRP A 45 -15.13 17.44 9.31
C TRP A 45 -14.51 17.66 7.91
N ASP A 46 -15.17 18.38 7.01
CA ASP A 46 -14.57 18.78 5.72
C ASP A 46 -13.36 19.72 5.91
N ASP A 47 -13.29 20.41 7.06
CA ASP A 47 -12.14 21.23 7.43
C ASP A 47 -10.87 20.37 7.62
N ASP A 48 -11.00 19.15 8.14
CA ASP A 48 -9.88 18.21 8.27
C ASP A 48 -9.39 17.74 6.89
N ILE A 49 -10.31 17.45 5.96
CA ILE A 49 -9.96 17.13 4.56
C ILE A 49 -9.22 18.30 3.92
N SER A 50 -9.72 19.52 4.12
CA SER A 50 -9.10 20.75 3.61
C SER A 50 -7.71 20.97 4.21
N GLN A 51 -7.50 20.62 5.47
CA GLN A 51 -6.21 20.72 6.13
C GLN A 51 -5.22 19.68 5.59
N ILE A 52 -5.66 18.43 5.39
CA ILE A 52 -4.86 17.38 4.74
C ILE A 52 -4.42 17.81 3.34
N GLN A 53 -5.31 18.41 2.56
CA GLN A 53 -4.97 18.94 1.24
C GLN A 53 -3.89 20.01 1.30
N LYS A 54 -3.96 20.94 2.26
CA LYS A 54 -2.93 21.98 2.44
C LYS A 54 -1.59 21.39 2.88
N ASP A 55 -1.62 20.41 3.77
CA ASP A 55 -0.42 19.84 4.39
C ASP A 55 0.31 18.83 3.50
N PHE A 56 -0.42 18.12 2.64
CA PHE A 56 0.12 17.02 1.84
C PHE A 56 -0.08 17.17 0.33
N GLY A 57 -0.89 18.14 -0.12
CA GLY A 57 -1.20 18.34 -1.55
C GLY A 57 -2.14 17.29 -2.15
N VAL A 58 -2.79 16.47 -1.31
CA VAL A 58 -3.66 15.37 -1.75
C VAL A 58 -5.12 15.76 -1.58
N TYR A 59 -5.93 15.56 -2.61
CA TYR A 59 -7.38 15.72 -2.54
C TYR A 59 -8.03 14.41 -2.11
N LEU A 60 -8.57 14.35 -0.88
CA LEU A 60 -9.38 13.20 -0.45
C LEU A 60 -10.76 13.30 -1.09
N ILE A 61 -11.15 12.31 -1.91
CA ILE A 61 -12.42 12.28 -2.65
C ILE A 61 -13.32 11.21 -2.05
N TYR A 62 -14.53 11.56 -1.62
CA TYR A 62 -15.44 10.64 -0.94
C TYR A 62 -16.82 10.53 -1.59
N LYS A 63 -17.13 11.36 -2.57
CA LYS A 63 -18.42 11.33 -3.27
C LYS A 63 -18.22 11.47 -4.77
N ASP A 64 -19.29 11.20 -5.51
CA ASP A 64 -19.32 11.31 -6.98
C ASP A 64 -18.26 10.42 -7.68
N LEU A 65 -17.74 9.39 -6.99
CA LEU A 65 -16.88 8.37 -7.57
C LEU A 65 -17.73 7.34 -8.32
N GLN A 66 -17.30 6.96 -9.51
CA GLN A 66 -17.95 5.93 -10.34
C GLN A 66 -16.97 4.79 -10.65
N ASP A 67 -17.49 3.66 -11.13
CA ASP A 67 -16.66 2.51 -11.55
C ASP A 67 -15.51 2.94 -12.48
N GLU A 68 -15.76 3.85 -13.41
CA GLU A 68 -14.76 4.35 -14.36
C GLU A 68 -13.56 5.02 -13.67
N ASP A 69 -13.74 5.63 -12.51
CA ASP A 69 -12.66 6.27 -11.77
C ASP A 69 -11.63 5.26 -11.26
N PHE A 70 -12.07 4.05 -10.88
CA PHE A 70 -11.21 2.97 -10.36
C PHE A 70 -10.47 2.20 -11.46
N ASN A 71 -10.83 2.39 -12.73
CA ASN A 71 -10.26 1.63 -13.84
C ASN A 71 -9.23 2.42 -14.66
N ARG A 72 -8.69 3.51 -14.10
CA ARG A 72 -7.66 4.36 -14.72
C ARG A 72 -6.25 3.94 -14.28
N SER A 73 -5.57 3.10 -15.06
CA SER A 73 -4.21 2.60 -14.75
C SER A 73 -3.14 3.04 -15.77
N TRP A 74 -1.89 3.11 -15.32
CA TRP A 74 -0.71 3.49 -16.14
C TRP A 74 -0.37 2.49 -17.25
N THR A 75 -0.72 1.22 -17.06
CA THR A 75 -0.49 0.15 -18.03
C THR A 75 -1.80 -0.17 -18.71
N GLY A 76 -2.13 0.58 -19.76
CA GLY A 76 -3.26 0.30 -20.63
C GLY A 76 -3.12 -1.12 -21.22
N GLY A 77 -3.75 -2.09 -20.56
CA GLY A 77 -3.69 -3.50 -20.92
C GLY A 77 -4.52 -4.33 -19.95
N ALA A 78 -5.67 -4.80 -20.44
CA ALA A 78 -6.63 -5.70 -19.80
C ALA A 78 -7.38 -5.18 -18.55
N SER A 79 -8.62 -4.74 -18.77
CA SER A 79 -9.84 -5.31 -18.16
C SER A 79 -9.77 -5.77 -16.69
N THR A 80 -9.17 -4.99 -15.80
CA THR A 80 -9.50 -5.20 -14.38
C THR A 80 -10.86 -4.56 -14.19
N ASN A 81 -11.87 -5.34 -13.82
CA ASN A 81 -13.22 -4.82 -13.61
C ASN A 81 -13.35 -4.41 -12.15
N TYR A 82 -12.64 -3.34 -11.77
CA TYR A 82 -12.87 -2.77 -10.46
C TYR A 82 -14.27 -2.19 -10.44
N LYS A 83 -15.01 -2.58 -9.41
CA LYS A 83 -16.29 -1.99 -9.02
C LYS A 83 -16.06 -1.16 -7.78
N GLY A 84 -16.85 -0.12 -7.60
CA GLY A 84 -16.82 0.69 -6.38
C GLY A 84 -17.49 2.03 -6.55
N GLU A 85 -17.73 2.69 -5.42
CA GLU A 85 -18.36 4.00 -5.39
C GLU A 85 -17.78 4.86 -4.25
N GLY A 86 -18.32 6.07 -4.09
CA GLY A 86 -17.98 6.94 -2.95
C GLY A 86 -18.59 6.43 -1.64
N CYS A 87 -18.27 7.12 -0.55
CA CYS A 87 -18.97 6.94 0.73
C CYS A 87 -20.48 7.11 0.54
N ILE A 88 -21.24 6.14 1.03
CA ILE A 88 -22.70 6.08 0.84
C ILE A 88 -23.49 7.06 1.74
N ASN A 89 -22.83 7.61 2.77
CA ASN A 89 -23.41 8.61 3.67
C ASN A 89 -22.32 9.45 4.36
N ASP A 90 -22.74 10.53 5.03
CA ASP A 90 -21.85 11.46 5.75
C ASP A 90 -21.17 10.82 6.97
N GLU A 91 -21.79 9.81 7.59
CA GLU A 91 -21.22 9.09 8.73
C GLU A 91 -19.98 8.29 8.31
N MET A 92 -20.07 7.59 7.17
CA MET A 92 -18.95 6.88 6.56
C MET A 92 -17.85 7.86 6.12
N ALA A 93 -18.21 8.96 5.46
CA ALA A 93 -17.23 9.98 5.05
C ALA A 93 -16.51 10.60 6.26
N LYS A 94 -17.23 10.83 7.37
CA LYS A 94 -16.66 11.28 8.63
C LYS A 94 -15.73 10.24 9.24
N PHE A 95 -16.15 8.97 9.29
CA PHE A 95 -15.31 7.88 9.79
C PHE A 95 -14.00 7.80 9.02
N TYR A 96 -14.07 7.80 7.68
CA TYR A 96 -12.90 7.83 6.81
C TYR A 96 -12.00 9.02 7.10
N THR A 97 -12.58 10.22 7.24
CA THR A 97 -11.81 11.43 7.52
C THR A 97 -11.03 11.31 8.84
N GLU A 98 -11.69 10.83 9.90
CA GLU A 98 -11.02 10.58 11.19
C GLU A 98 -9.97 9.46 11.07
N PHE A 99 -10.24 8.39 10.33
CA PHE A 99 -9.29 7.30 10.11
C PHE A 99 -8.05 7.81 9.37
N MET A 100 -8.24 8.51 8.25
CA MET A 100 -7.14 9.09 7.47
C MET A 100 -6.34 10.08 8.32
N LYS A 101 -7.00 10.94 9.10
CA LYS A 101 -6.32 11.91 9.99
C LYS A 101 -5.50 11.20 11.07
N LYS A 102 -6.12 10.32 11.86
CA LYS A 102 -5.53 9.71 13.06
C LYS A 102 -4.61 8.53 12.76
N HIS A 103 -5.00 7.66 11.84
CA HIS A 103 -4.30 6.41 11.56
C HIS A 103 -3.32 6.51 10.40
N VAL A 104 -3.42 7.52 9.52
CA VAL A 104 -2.55 7.64 8.35
C VAL A 104 -1.71 8.91 8.40
N PHE A 105 -2.32 10.09 8.21
CA PHE A 105 -1.60 11.34 8.02
C PHE A 105 -0.87 11.86 9.27
N SER A 106 -1.33 11.52 10.47
CA SER A 106 -0.62 11.81 11.72
C SER A 106 0.82 11.28 11.71
N TYR A 107 1.03 10.10 11.12
CA TYR A 107 2.34 9.45 11.00
C TYR A 107 3.19 9.97 9.84
N LEU A 108 2.59 10.71 8.92
CA LEU A 108 3.27 11.31 7.76
C LEU A 108 3.60 12.79 7.99
N ASN A 109 3.12 13.39 9.09
CA ASN A 109 3.14 14.84 9.29
C ASN A 109 4.53 15.42 9.64
N ASN A 110 5.55 14.58 9.83
CA ASN A 110 6.91 15.07 10.03
C ASN A 110 7.44 15.73 8.75
N GLU A 111 8.08 16.90 8.85
CA GLU A 111 8.62 17.63 7.69
C GLU A 111 9.62 16.83 6.84
N LYS A 112 10.42 15.94 7.45
CA LYS A 112 11.29 15.03 6.70
C LYS A 112 10.48 13.97 5.95
N CYS A 113 9.40 13.48 6.54
CA CYS A 113 8.51 12.50 5.94
C CYS A 113 7.74 13.11 4.77
N LYS A 114 7.21 14.33 4.94
CA LYS A 114 6.54 15.10 3.87
C LYS A 114 7.40 15.30 2.62
N LYS A 115 8.72 15.45 2.76
CA LYS A 115 9.65 15.53 1.60
C LYS A 115 9.72 14.24 0.79
N VAL A 116 9.49 13.09 1.44
CA VAL A 116 9.39 11.79 0.77
C VAL A 116 7.99 11.63 0.17
N THR A 117 6.95 11.84 0.97
CA THR A 117 5.57 11.54 0.57
C THR A 117 5.05 12.50 -0.49
N SER A 118 5.48 13.77 -0.52
CA SER A 118 5.12 14.74 -1.59
C SER A 118 5.55 14.30 -3.00
N LYS A 119 6.52 13.38 -3.12
CA LYS A 119 6.97 12.82 -4.40
C LYS A 119 6.30 11.47 -4.74
N LEU A 120 5.48 10.96 -3.84
CA LEU A 120 4.90 9.63 -3.91
C LEU A 120 3.38 9.65 -3.96
N LEU A 121 2.76 10.46 -3.10
CA LEU A 121 1.31 10.50 -2.94
C LEU A 121 0.64 10.98 -4.24
N PRO A 122 -0.54 10.43 -4.55
CA PRO A 122 -1.29 10.78 -5.75
C PRO A 122 -1.90 12.18 -5.63
N LEU A 123 -2.41 12.72 -6.75
CA LEU A 123 -3.21 13.93 -6.72
C LEU A 123 -4.53 13.70 -5.97
N TYR A 124 -5.19 12.57 -6.23
CA TYR A 124 -6.44 12.18 -5.59
C TYR A 124 -6.28 10.94 -4.71
N TRP A 125 -6.95 10.90 -3.57
CA TRP A 125 -7.06 9.69 -2.77
C TRP A 125 -8.52 9.41 -2.45
N TYR A 126 -9.05 8.32 -2.98
CA TYR A 126 -10.44 7.96 -2.87
C TYR A 126 -10.72 7.28 -1.53
N MET A 127 -11.73 7.80 -0.82
CA MET A 127 -12.35 7.19 0.35
C MET A 127 -13.58 6.45 -0.15
N ALA A 128 -13.38 5.18 -0.52
CA ALA A 128 -14.29 4.45 -1.40
C ALA A 128 -15.11 3.39 -0.66
N TYR A 129 -16.24 3.01 -1.22
CA TYR A 129 -17.11 1.97 -0.70
C TYR A 129 -17.24 0.82 -1.71
N ASN A 130 -17.30 -0.41 -1.18
CA ASN A 130 -17.51 -1.64 -1.95
C ASN A 130 -16.54 -1.82 -3.13
N VAL A 131 -15.26 -1.48 -2.92
CA VAL A 131 -14.26 -1.66 -3.97
C VAL A 131 -13.86 -3.13 -4.08
N HIS A 132 -14.13 -3.75 -5.22
CA HIS A 132 -13.79 -5.16 -5.47
C HIS A 132 -13.45 -5.42 -6.93
N ILE A 133 -12.73 -6.52 -7.19
CA ILE A 133 -12.58 -7.07 -8.54
C ILE A 133 -13.72 -8.05 -8.77
N ALA A 134 -14.55 -7.76 -9.77
CA ALA A 134 -15.58 -8.68 -10.25
C ALA A 134 -15.03 -9.53 -11.40
N THR A 135 -14.89 -10.84 -11.17
CA THR A 135 -14.48 -11.81 -12.17
C THR A 135 -15.65 -12.72 -12.52
N GLU A 136 -15.95 -12.83 -13.82
CA GLU A 136 -16.93 -13.76 -14.35
C GLU A 136 -16.25 -14.74 -15.30
N ILE A 137 -16.33 -16.03 -15.00
CA ILE A 137 -15.77 -17.11 -15.83
C ILE A 137 -16.93 -17.95 -16.34
N ASP A 138 -17.20 -17.82 -17.64
CA ASP A 138 -18.18 -18.64 -18.34
C ASP A 138 -17.53 -19.95 -18.84
N LEU A 139 -17.96 -21.07 -18.27
CA LEU A 139 -17.54 -22.42 -18.64
C LEU A 139 -18.62 -23.13 -19.50
N GLY A 140 -19.50 -22.37 -20.15
CA GLY A 140 -20.55 -22.81 -21.07
C GLY A 140 -21.83 -23.25 -20.37
N ALA A 141 -21.75 -24.25 -19.48
CA ALA A 141 -22.90 -24.72 -18.69
C ALA A 141 -22.99 -24.09 -17.29
N VAL A 142 -21.91 -23.46 -16.84
CA VAL A 142 -21.76 -22.86 -15.51
C VAL A 142 -21.04 -21.53 -15.66
N VAL A 143 -21.59 -20.50 -15.02
CA VAL A 143 -20.96 -19.19 -14.87
C VAL A 143 -20.49 -19.07 -13.43
N ILE A 144 -19.19 -18.92 -13.23
CA ILE A 144 -18.59 -18.69 -11.91
C ILE A 144 -18.38 -17.19 -11.75
N LYS A 145 -18.99 -16.62 -10.71
CA LYS A 145 -18.79 -15.23 -10.31
C LYS A 145 -17.96 -15.16 -9.04
N GLN A 146 -16.91 -14.36 -9.06
CA GLN A 146 -16.04 -14.12 -7.90
C GLN A 146 -15.90 -12.62 -7.70
N ASN A 147 -16.22 -12.17 -6.50
CA ASN A 147 -15.99 -10.81 -6.06
C ASN A 147 -14.92 -10.84 -4.97
N ASN A 148 -13.79 -10.21 -5.25
CA ASN A 148 -12.68 -10.15 -4.30
C ASN A 148 -12.51 -8.72 -3.81
N ALA A 149 -12.70 -8.51 -2.51
CA ALA A 149 -12.52 -7.20 -1.88
C ALA A 149 -11.14 -6.62 -2.18
N MET A 150 -11.11 -5.33 -2.50
CA MET A 150 -9.91 -4.58 -2.79
C MET A 150 -9.74 -3.46 -1.79
N HIS A 151 -8.87 -3.68 -0.82
CA HIS A 151 -8.65 -2.76 0.29
C HIS A 151 -7.89 -1.50 -0.13
N GLU A 152 -6.84 -1.65 -0.94
CA GLU A 152 -6.01 -0.54 -1.42
C GLU A 152 -5.77 -0.66 -2.93
N ILE A 153 -5.87 0.46 -3.65
CA ILE A 153 -5.38 0.61 -5.02
C ILE A 153 -4.34 1.71 -5.01
N ILE A 154 -3.07 1.38 -5.25
CA ILE A 154 -1.94 2.31 -5.13
C ILE A 154 -1.20 2.55 -6.46
N ASN A 155 -1.70 1.95 -7.54
CA ASN A 155 -1.12 1.97 -8.88
C ASN A 155 -2.02 2.72 -9.89
N GLY A 156 -3.03 3.45 -9.41
CA GLY A 156 -3.85 4.32 -10.23
C GLY A 156 -3.02 5.42 -10.89
N LEU A 157 -3.54 5.96 -12.01
CA LEU A 157 -2.84 6.96 -12.82
C LEU A 157 -2.51 8.23 -12.03
N ASP A 158 -3.56 8.89 -11.56
CA ASP A 158 -3.55 10.14 -10.79
C ASP A 158 -4.15 9.97 -9.38
N TYR A 159 -4.53 8.74 -9.02
CA TYR A 159 -5.29 8.46 -7.81
C TYR A 159 -4.78 7.21 -7.08
N TRP A 160 -4.96 7.19 -5.75
CA TRP A 160 -5.02 5.97 -4.94
C TRP A 160 -6.43 5.79 -4.38
N SER A 161 -6.79 4.58 -3.96
CA SER A 161 -8.07 4.28 -3.32
C SER A 161 -7.86 3.47 -2.06
N THR A 162 -8.62 3.80 -1.01
CA THR A 162 -8.73 3.02 0.22
C THR A 162 -10.20 2.64 0.43
N CYS A 163 -10.45 1.34 0.57
CA CYS A 163 -11.74 0.75 0.86
C CYS A 163 -11.70 0.02 2.21
N LEU A 164 -12.34 0.59 3.22
CA LEU A 164 -12.53 0.06 4.57
C LEU A 164 -13.81 -0.78 4.67
N PHE A 165 -14.82 -0.50 3.83
CA PHE A 165 -16.17 -1.04 4.00
C PHE A 165 -16.80 -1.54 2.70
N GLY A 166 -17.64 -2.55 2.82
CA GLY A 166 -18.46 -3.10 1.74
C GLY A 166 -19.34 -4.27 2.23
N PRO A 167 -20.34 -4.72 1.46
CA PRO A 167 -21.15 -5.87 1.82
C PRO A 167 -20.27 -7.13 1.92
N GLN A 168 -20.50 -7.97 2.93
CA GLN A 168 -19.69 -9.17 3.17
C GLN A 168 -20.26 -10.42 2.49
N ALA A 169 -21.59 -10.51 2.37
CA ALA A 169 -22.27 -11.71 1.87
C ALA A 169 -21.94 -12.05 0.40
N GLU A 170 -21.70 -11.04 -0.42
CA GLU A 170 -21.43 -11.20 -1.85
C GLU A 170 -19.94 -11.38 -2.19
N MET A 171 -19.06 -11.35 -1.18
CA MET A 171 -17.61 -11.37 -1.35
C MET A 171 -17.04 -12.77 -1.14
N THR A 172 -16.27 -13.24 -2.12
CA THR A 172 -15.45 -14.45 -1.99
C THR A 172 -14.28 -14.18 -1.04
N ASP A 173 -13.53 -13.11 -1.30
CA ASP A 173 -12.53 -12.56 -0.39
C ASP A 173 -13.12 -11.34 0.33
N LYS A 174 -13.29 -11.45 1.64
CA LYS A 174 -13.99 -10.47 2.49
C LYS A 174 -13.20 -9.16 2.72
N TYR A 175 -13.94 -8.08 2.98
CA TYR A 175 -13.35 -6.83 3.44
C TYR A 175 -12.79 -7.00 4.85
N ILE A 176 -11.64 -6.38 5.11
CA ILE A 176 -11.06 -6.27 6.45
C ILE A 176 -11.58 -4.95 7.00
N MET A 177 -12.67 -5.01 7.75
CA MET A 177 -13.30 -3.84 8.34
C MET A 177 -12.59 -3.47 9.64
N PRO A 178 -12.34 -2.18 9.92
CA PRO A 178 -11.73 -1.73 11.16
C PRO A 178 -12.76 -1.77 12.30
N ASP A 179 -13.07 -2.96 12.82
CA ASP A 179 -14.07 -3.17 13.88
C ASP A 179 -13.44 -3.25 15.27
N ASP A 180 -12.15 -3.57 15.34
CA ASP A 180 -11.38 -3.74 16.57
C ASP A 180 -9.94 -3.25 16.44
N GLN A 181 -9.21 -3.21 17.56
CA GLN A 181 -7.84 -2.70 17.56
C GLN A 181 -6.91 -3.44 16.58
N VAL A 182 -7.12 -4.73 16.37
CA VAL A 182 -6.29 -5.56 15.50
C VAL A 182 -6.51 -5.16 14.04
N THR A 183 -7.77 -5.07 13.62
CA THR A 183 -8.16 -4.68 12.26
C THR A 183 -7.86 -3.21 11.98
N PHE A 184 -8.07 -2.29 12.92
CA PHE A 184 -7.59 -0.90 12.80
C PHE A 184 -6.07 -0.83 12.58
N SER A 185 -5.32 -1.65 13.33
CA SER A 185 -3.87 -1.78 13.20
C SER A 185 -3.49 -2.34 11.84
N GLN A 186 -4.16 -3.39 11.39
CA GLN A 186 -3.94 -4.02 10.08
C GLN A 186 -4.21 -3.03 8.94
N ARG A 187 -5.36 -2.34 8.93
CA ARG A 187 -5.70 -1.37 7.87
C ARG A 187 -4.71 -0.21 7.80
N ARG A 188 -4.32 0.35 8.95
CA ARG A 188 -3.25 1.36 9.02
C ARG A 188 -1.96 0.85 8.37
N LYS A 189 -1.54 -0.36 8.74
CA LYS A 189 -0.28 -0.95 8.27
C LYS A 189 -0.33 -1.30 6.77
N MET A 190 -1.48 -1.70 6.24
CA MET A 190 -1.67 -1.88 4.79
C MET A 190 -1.39 -0.58 4.04
N ILE A 191 -1.96 0.54 4.50
CA ILE A 191 -1.77 1.85 3.86
C ILE A 191 -0.32 2.34 4.00
N LEU A 192 0.16 2.47 5.24
CA LEU A 192 1.49 3.03 5.51
C LEU A 192 2.61 2.10 5.04
N GLY A 193 2.40 0.79 5.07
CA GLY A 193 3.32 -0.21 4.52
C GLY A 193 3.50 -0.06 3.02
N ASN A 194 2.42 0.13 2.27
CA ASN A 194 2.51 0.41 0.83
C ASN A 194 3.26 1.72 0.53
N ILE A 195 3.04 2.77 1.32
CA ILE A 195 3.80 4.03 1.21
C ILE A 195 5.30 3.79 1.43
N ILE A 196 5.67 3.09 2.51
CA ILE A 196 7.07 2.82 2.85
C ILE A 196 7.73 1.95 1.78
N LYS A 197 7.06 0.88 1.35
CA LYS A 197 7.54 0.00 0.27
C LYS A 197 7.81 0.80 -0.99
N ALA A 198 6.85 1.61 -1.44
CA ALA A 198 6.99 2.40 -2.65
C ALA A 198 8.07 3.49 -2.52
N ALA A 199 8.26 4.09 -1.33
CA ALA A 199 9.34 5.05 -1.09
C ALA A 199 10.74 4.42 -1.20
N VAL A 200 10.91 3.17 -0.77
CA VAL A 200 12.17 2.42 -0.93
C VAL A 200 12.36 2.02 -2.40
N GLU A 201 11.34 1.46 -3.04
CA GLU A 201 11.40 1.02 -4.46
C GLU A 201 11.69 2.17 -5.43
N LYS A 202 11.09 3.34 -5.19
CA LYS A 202 11.35 4.56 -5.97
C LYS A 202 12.64 5.29 -5.55
N ARG A 203 13.43 4.71 -4.63
CA ARG A 203 14.70 5.27 -4.11
C ARG A 203 14.56 6.66 -3.50
N LEU A 204 13.37 6.99 -2.99
CA LEU A 204 13.14 8.21 -2.20
C LEU A 204 13.73 8.06 -0.79
N ILE A 205 13.79 6.81 -0.31
CA ILE A 205 14.62 6.40 0.81
C ILE A 205 15.90 5.76 0.25
N THR A 206 17.05 6.32 0.63
CA THR A 206 18.36 5.80 0.25
C THR A 206 18.76 4.72 1.24
N ILE A 207 19.23 3.58 0.73
CA ILE A 207 19.70 2.48 1.59
C ILE A 207 21.17 2.76 1.96
N PRO A 208 21.49 2.97 3.25
CA PRO A 208 22.85 3.26 3.67
C PRO A 208 23.71 2.00 3.57
N GLU A 209 24.97 2.13 3.12
CA GLU A 209 25.87 0.97 2.97
C GLU A 209 26.12 0.24 4.30
N GLU A 210 26.03 0.96 5.42
CA GLU A 210 26.14 0.37 6.76
C GLU A 210 25.06 -0.69 7.04
N PHE A 211 23.86 -0.55 6.47
CA PHE A 211 22.81 -1.57 6.58
C PHE A 211 23.28 -2.92 6.01
N ASN A 212 23.99 -2.89 4.88
CA ASN A 212 24.45 -4.08 4.16
C ASN A 212 25.61 -4.80 4.86
N ARG A 213 26.24 -4.19 5.88
CA ARG A 213 27.38 -4.81 6.58
C ARG A 213 26.94 -6.10 7.27
N GLY A 214 27.62 -7.20 6.96
CA GLY A 214 27.34 -8.52 7.52
C GLY A 214 26.22 -9.30 6.80
N LEU A 215 25.58 -8.72 5.80
CA LEU A 215 24.60 -9.40 4.94
C LEU A 215 25.31 -9.87 3.66
N ASP A 216 25.32 -11.18 3.40
CA ASP A 216 25.82 -11.74 2.15
C ASP A 216 24.63 -12.16 1.27
N TYR A 217 24.52 -11.46 0.14
CA TYR A 217 23.48 -11.57 -0.87
C TYR A 217 23.85 -12.52 -2.03
N VAL A 218 25.06 -13.08 -2.02
CA VAL A 218 25.60 -13.88 -3.13
C VAL A 218 25.46 -15.37 -2.84
N THR A 219 25.74 -15.81 -1.61
CA THR A 219 25.60 -17.22 -1.24
C THR A 219 24.12 -17.61 -1.21
N PRO A 220 23.70 -18.70 -1.88
CA PRO A 220 22.35 -19.23 -1.81
C PRO A 220 21.88 -19.44 -0.37
N ILE A 221 20.69 -18.95 -0.04
CA ILE A 221 20.08 -19.18 1.27
C ILE A 221 19.44 -20.57 1.36
N SER A 222 19.49 -21.15 2.55
CA SER A 222 18.67 -22.28 2.97
C SER A 222 17.42 -21.74 3.67
N PHE A 223 16.26 -22.33 3.39
CA PHE A 223 14.97 -21.82 3.87
C PHE A 223 13.99 -22.90 4.33
N TYR A 224 14.37 -24.17 4.24
CA TYR A 224 13.52 -25.24 4.72
C TYR A 224 13.55 -25.31 6.24
N PHE A 225 12.38 -25.57 6.86
CA PHE A 225 12.23 -25.55 8.32
C PHE A 225 13.10 -26.58 9.06
N TRP A 226 13.63 -27.60 8.37
CA TRP A 226 14.52 -28.61 8.94
C TRP A 226 16.02 -28.26 8.80
N GLU A 227 16.35 -27.13 8.19
CA GLU A 227 17.74 -26.69 7.95
C GLU A 227 18.17 -25.58 8.91
N THR A 228 17.49 -25.43 10.05
CA THR A 228 17.73 -24.33 11.02
C THR A 228 19.14 -24.29 11.58
N ASP A 229 19.83 -25.43 11.62
CA ASP A 229 21.21 -25.55 12.09
C ASP A 229 22.25 -25.15 11.02
N SER A 230 21.82 -24.94 9.77
CA SER A 230 22.69 -24.52 8.68
C SER A 230 23.17 -23.07 8.90
N PRO A 231 24.46 -22.78 8.72
CA PRO A 231 24.94 -21.39 8.72
C PRO A 231 24.33 -20.57 7.58
N ASP A 232 23.87 -21.21 6.51
CA ASP A 232 23.24 -20.56 5.36
C ASP A 232 21.71 -20.46 5.50
N PHE A 233 21.13 -20.93 6.62
CA PHE A 233 19.73 -20.74 6.92
C PHE A 233 19.40 -19.24 6.97
N HIS A 234 18.32 -18.82 6.30
CA HIS A 234 18.01 -17.42 6.04
C HIS A 234 18.00 -16.55 7.31
N LEU A 235 17.52 -17.06 8.45
CA LEU A 235 17.54 -16.33 9.72
C LEU A 235 18.96 -16.14 10.28
N ASN A 236 19.81 -17.16 10.22
CA ASN A 236 21.23 -17.07 10.62
C ASN A 236 21.99 -16.04 9.77
N ARG A 237 21.52 -15.84 8.54
CA ARG A 237 22.08 -14.93 7.53
C ARG A 237 21.51 -13.51 7.59
N GLY A 238 20.56 -13.23 8.48
CA GLY A 238 19.97 -11.89 8.62
C GLY A 238 18.83 -11.59 7.64
N PHE A 239 18.09 -12.62 7.19
CA PHE A 239 16.99 -12.49 6.25
C PHE A 239 15.67 -13.00 6.87
N PRO A 240 14.92 -12.15 7.61
CA PRO A 240 13.70 -12.55 8.32
C PRO A 240 12.43 -12.67 7.45
N GLY A 241 12.54 -12.54 6.14
CA GLY A 241 11.38 -12.44 5.24
C GLY A 241 10.87 -11.00 5.10
N THR A 242 9.57 -10.87 4.83
CA THR A 242 8.88 -9.61 4.64
C THR A 242 7.40 -9.74 5.05
N VAL A 243 6.57 -8.77 4.68
CA VAL A 243 5.11 -8.85 4.80
C VAL A 243 4.48 -8.67 3.42
N ASN A 244 3.37 -9.35 3.19
CA ASN A 244 2.48 -9.06 2.07
C ASN A 244 1.69 -7.78 2.40
N THR A 245 1.88 -6.70 1.65
CA THR A 245 1.23 -5.41 1.94
C THR A 245 -0.26 -5.36 1.56
N ASN A 246 -0.79 -6.36 0.82
CA ASN A 246 -2.21 -6.43 0.43
C ASN A 246 -3.13 -6.94 1.55
N LYS A 247 -2.63 -7.77 2.45
CA LYS A 247 -3.37 -8.21 3.67
C LYS A 247 -2.58 -7.94 4.96
N PHE A 248 -1.38 -7.38 4.85
CA PHE A 248 -0.43 -7.18 5.94
C PHE A 248 -0.12 -8.46 6.75
N THR A 249 0.00 -9.58 6.04
CA THR A 249 0.36 -10.89 6.62
C THR A 249 1.85 -11.15 6.46
N LEU A 250 2.45 -11.95 7.35
CA LEU A 250 3.84 -12.36 7.23
C LEU A 250 4.05 -13.13 5.92
N ASN A 251 5.19 -12.87 5.28
CA ASN A 251 5.69 -13.65 4.16
C ASN A 251 7.14 -14.06 4.45
N GLU A 252 7.27 -15.24 5.05
CA GLU A 252 8.55 -15.85 5.41
C GLU A 252 8.98 -16.90 4.36
N GLU A 253 8.17 -17.10 3.31
CA GLU A 253 8.46 -18.06 2.27
C GLU A 253 9.51 -17.49 1.30
N TYR A 254 10.61 -18.22 1.19
CA TYR A 254 11.63 -17.99 0.16
C TYR A 254 11.41 -18.98 -0.97
N ASP A 255 11.49 -18.49 -2.21
CA ASP A 255 11.43 -19.31 -3.42
C ASP A 255 12.80 -19.92 -3.79
N GLY A 256 13.78 -19.81 -2.89
CA GLY A 256 15.18 -20.20 -3.11
C GLY A 256 16.03 -19.12 -3.78
N SER A 257 15.44 -18.00 -4.21
CA SER A 257 16.20 -16.86 -4.73
C SER A 257 16.83 -16.05 -3.60
N ASN A 258 18.03 -15.53 -3.84
CA ASN A 258 18.66 -14.64 -2.88
C ASN A 258 17.93 -13.29 -2.81
N PRO A 259 17.73 -12.74 -1.60
CA PRO A 259 17.18 -11.40 -1.43
C PRO A 259 18.02 -10.34 -2.14
N THR A 260 17.39 -9.26 -2.57
CA THR A 260 18.10 -8.05 -3.01
C THR A 260 18.29 -7.09 -1.83
N ARG A 261 19.26 -6.17 -1.94
CA ARG A 261 19.48 -5.13 -0.92
C ARG A 261 18.21 -4.31 -0.68
N GLU A 262 17.54 -3.94 -1.77
CA GLU A 262 16.26 -3.21 -1.74
C GLU A 262 15.16 -4.01 -1.05
N ALA A 263 14.96 -5.28 -1.42
CA ALA A 263 13.94 -6.13 -0.83
C ALA A 263 14.21 -6.39 0.65
N THR A 264 15.46 -6.58 1.05
CA THR A 264 15.83 -6.78 2.46
C THR A 264 15.59 -5.52 3.28
N PHE A 265 16.02 -4.35 2.82
CA PHE A 265 15.77 -3.10 3.55
C PHE A 265 14.27 -2.80 3.68
N ALA A 266 13.51 -2.95 2.58
CA ALA A 266 12.06 -2.81 2.60
C ALA A 266 11.41 -3.83 3.55
N GLY A 267 11.86 -5.10 3.53
CA GLY A 267 11.38 -6.16 4.40
C GLY A 267 11.55 -5.83 5.87
N TYR A 268 12.74 -5.35 6.29
CA TYR A 268 12.95 -4.89 7.67
C TYR A 268 12.07 -3.70 8.05
N ALA A 269 11.90 -2.72 7.15
CA ALA A 269 11.04 -1.58 7.41
C ALA A 269 9.57 -2.00 7.58
N LEU A 270 9.09 -2.93 6.74
CA LEU A 270 7.73 -3.47 6.81
C LEU A 270 7.51 -4.37 8.02
N LEU A 271 8.45 -5.27 8.33
CA LEU A 271 8.40 -6.08 9.54
C LEU A 271 8.46 -5.22 10.81
N SER A 272 9.08 -4.05 10.76
CA SER A 272 9.06 -3.08 11.88
C SER A 272 7.71 -2.40 12.08
N LEU A 273 6.80 -2.49 11.10
CA LEU A 273 5.39 -2.12 11.29
C LEU A 273 4.59 -3.31 11.82
N TYR A 274 4.99 -4.54 11.47
CA TYR A 274 4.34 -5.77 11.93
C TYR A 274 4.62 -6.01 13.42
N TYR A 275 5.92 -6.02 13.78
CA TYR A 275 6.42 -6.19 15.14
C TYR A 275 6.89 -4.89 15.75
N THR A 276 6.45 -4.64 16.98
CA THR A 276 7.08 -3.68 17.88
C THR A 276 8.51 -4.10 18.22
N GLU A 277 9.26 -3.19 18.84
CA GLU A 277 10.62 -3.46 19.30
C GLU A 277 10.69 -4.69 20.20
N ALA A 278 9.85 -4.74 21.24
CA ALA A 278 9.79 -5.86 22.18
C ALA A 278 9.49 -7.19 21.47
N GLU A 279 8.48 -7.24 20.61
CA GLU A 279 8.09 -8.46 19.89
C GLU A 279 9.19 -8.95 18.95
N SER A 280 9.84 -8.03 18.23
CA SER A 280 10.96 -8.39 17.34
C SER A 280 12.19 -8.90 18.11
N THR A 281 12.49 -8.32 19.27
CA THR A 281 13.61 -8.76 20.13
C THR A 281 13.34 -10.14 20.71
N GLU A 282 12.10 -10.42 21.14
CA GLU A 282 11.69 -11.73 21.63
C GLU A 282 11.74 -12.78 20.52
N ARG A 283 11.07 -12.51 19.39
CA ARG A 283 10.98 -13.44 18.25
C ARG A 283 12.34 -13.82 17.68
N TYR A 284 13.24 -12.85 17.54
CA TYR A 284 14.55 -13.06 16.92
C TYR A 284 15.70 -13.10 17.93
N SER A 285 15.42 -13.43 19.19
CA SER A 285 16.40 -13.48 20.30
C SER A 285 17.64 -14.33 20.01
N GLN A 286 17.52 -15.35 19.16
CA GLN A 286 18.62 -16.23 18.74
C GLN A 286 19.43 -15.70 17.54
N PHE A 287 18.96 -14.62 16.88
CA PHE A 287 19.53 -14.09 15.65
C PHE A 287 20.01 -12.64 15.84
N PRO A 288 21.21 -12.42 16.45
CA PRO A 288 21.67 -11.09 16.83
C PRO A 288 21.83 -10.13 15.65
N LEU A 289 22.19 -10.63 14.47
CA LEU A 289 22.25 -9.82 13.25
C LEU A 289 20.87 -9.26 12.87
N ILE A 290 19.80 -10.06 13.03
CA ILE A 290 18.43 -9.60 12.75
C ILE A 290 18.03 -8.49 13.71
N ILE A 291 18.30 -8.66 15.01
CA ILE A 291 18.02 -7.64 16.03
C ILE A 291 18.77 -6.34 15.71
N GLU A 292 20.06 -6.44 15.35
CA GLU A 292 20.87 -5.29 14.94
C GLU A 292 20.22 -4.55 13.75
N LYS A 293 19.78 -5.28 12.72
CA LYS A 293 19.16 -4.69 11.53
C LYS A 293 17.80 -4.05 11.81
N PHE A 294 16.97 -4.63 12.68
CA PHE A 294 15.74 -3.98 13.15
C PHE A 294 16.03 -2.65 13.85
N ALA A 295 16.95 -2.66 14.82
CA ALA A 295 17.34 -1.46 15.55
C ALA A 295 17.90 -0.38 14.60
N PHE A 296 18.75 -0.79 13.65
CA PHE A 296 19.29 0.09 12.63
C PHE A 296 18.20 0.74 11.78
N VAL A 297 17.29 -0.05 11.20
CA VAL A 297 16.25 0.45 10.28
C VAL A 297 15.28 1.37 11.00
N ARG A 298 14.80 1.01 12.20
CA ARG A 298 13.93 1.88 13.01
C ARG A 298 14.58 3.22 13.30
N LYS A 299 15.83 3.21 13.76
CA LYS A 299 16.60 4.43 14.05
C LYS A 299 16.81 5.26 12.79
N TYR A 300 17.28 4.63 11.71
CA TYR A 300 17.61 5.30 10.46
C TYR A 300 16.39 5.98 9.83
N MET A 301 15.26 5.29 9.78
CA MET A 301 13.99 5.80 9.25
C MET A 301 13.46 6.99 10.06
N LYS A 302 13.53 6.90 11.39
CA LYS A 302 13.10 7.97 12.29
C LYS A 302 14.00 9.21 12.17
N GLU A 303 15.32 9.03 12.23
CA GLU A 303 16.28 10.15 12.27
C GLU A 303 16.42 10.86 10.92
N ASN A 304 16.43 10.12 9.80
CA ASN A 304 16.72 10.68 8.48
C ASN A 304 15.46 11.04 7.70
N TYR A 305 14.37 10.30 7.91
CA TYR A 305 13.13 10.49 7.16
C TYR A 305 11.94 10.89 8.05
N GLY A 306 12.10 10.96 9.37
CA GLY A 306 11.00 11.31 10.26
C GLY A 306 9.88 10.26 10.30
N ILE A 307 10.17 9.03 9.85
CA ILE A 307 9.21 7.92 9.81
C ILE A 307 9.44 7.06 11.06
N ASP A 308 8.56 7.18 12.03
CA ASP A 308 8.62 6.39 13.28
C ASP A 308 7.88 5.07 13.11
N LEU A 309 8.60 4.04 12.67
CA LEU A 309 8.04 2.70 12.41
C LEU A 309 7.42 2.08 13.67
N GLU A 310 8.02 2.33 14.85
CA GLU A 310 7.54 1.82 16.13
C GLU A 310 6.22 2.48 16.54
N ALA A 311 6.11 3.80 16.34
CA ALA A 311 4.85 4.51 16.59
C ALA A 311 3.73 4.04 15.65
N ILE A 312 4.05 3.74 14.38
CA ILE A 312 3.09 3.18 13.42
C ILE A 312 2.67 1.77 13.84
N ALA A 313 3.61 0.93 14.27
CA ALA A 313 3.32 -0.44 14.71
C ALA A 313 2.31 -0.44 15.86
N LYS A 314 2.51 0.44 16.85
CA LYS A 314 1.64 0.61 18.03
C LYS A 314 0.28 1.23 17.70
N GLY A 315 0.24 2.23 16.81
CA GLY A 315 -0.99 2.97 16.55
C GLY A 315 -1.27 4.05 17.60
N PRO A 316 -2.32 4.86 17.39
CA PRO A 316 -2.71 5.90 18.34
C PRO A 316 -3.32 5.26 19.60
N ASN A 317 -3.26 5.98 20.73
CA ASN A 317 -3.87 5.49 21.98
C ASN A 317 -5.40 5.47 21.88
N ASP A 318 -5.99 6.49 21.24
CA ASP A 318 -7.40 6.61 20.92
C ASP A 318 -7.69 6.00 19.53
N TRP A 319 -7.38 4.71 19.39
CA TRP A 319 -7.47 3.98 18.12
C TRP A 319 -8.89 3.79 17.58
N ASP A 320 -9.90 3.84 18.44
CA ASP A 320 -11.27 3.60 18.03
C ASP A 320 -11.92 4.88 17.49
N ILE A 321 -12.79 4.71 16.51
CA ILE A 321 -13.54 5.79 15.86
C ILE A 321 -15.02 5.42 15.94
N GLN A 322 -15.79 6.28 16.59
CA GLN A 322 -17.21 6.08 16.84
C GLN A 322 -18.02 7.28 16.30
N PRO A 323 -19.26 7.06 15.83
CA PRO A 323 -19.89 5.76 15.57
C PRO A 323 -19.26 5.02 14.37
N HIS A 324 -19.39 3.70 14.35
CA HIS A 324 -19.07 2.88 13.16
C HIS A 324 -20.21 3.00 12.15
N PRO A 325 -19.92 3.25 10.86
CA PRO A 325 -20.96 3.41 9.85
C PRO A 325 -21.80 2.15 9.67
N GLU A 326 -23.11 2.30 9.50
CA GLU A 326 -23.99 1.19 9.14
C GLU A 326 -23.69 0.72 7.71
N ILE A 327 -23.47 -0.60 7.53
CA ILE A 327 -23.17 -1.19 6.23
C ILE A 327 -24.41 -1.90 5.68
N PRO A 328 -24.99 -1.42 4.56
CA PRO A 328 -26.16 -2.04 3.96
C PRO A 328 -25.92 -3.52 3.63
N GLY A 329 -26.88 -4.38 3.99
CA GLY A 329 -26.85 -5.80 3.67
C GLY A 329 -25.96 -6.66 4.59
N ASN A 330 -25.35 -6.08 5.63
CA ASN A 330 -24.62 -6.83 6.67
C ASN A 330 -25.44 -7.03 7.95
N ASN A 331 -26.73 -6.68 7.97
CA ASN A 331 -27.60 -6.96 9.12
C ASN A 331 -27.92 -8.44 9.17
N ASP A 332 -27.58 -9.07 10.29
CA ASP A 332 -27.72 -10.50 10.58
C ASP A 332 -29.12 -11.04 10.26
N GLU A 333 -29.22 -11.83 9.19
CA GLU A 333 -30.12 -12.99 9.14
C GLU A 333 -29.31 -14.26 9.45
N ASP A 334 -28.51 -14.24 10.52
CA ASP A 334 -28.16 -15.46 11.28
C ASP A 334 -29.30 -15.73 12.30
N GLY A 335 -30.54 -15.67 11.82
CA GLY A 335 -31.65 -16.33 12.49
C GLY A 335 -31.44 -17.82 12.30
N GLY A 336 -30.98 -18.50 13.34
CA GLY A 336 -30.60 -19.91 13.31
C GLY A 336 -31.67 -20.79 12.66
N ASP A 337 -31.33 -21.32 11.49
CA ASP A 337 -31.87 -22.58 10.99
C ASP A 337 -30.76 -23.62 11.17
N ASP A 338 -30.68 -24.14 12.40
CA ASP A 338 -30.07 -25.44 12.71
C ASP A 338 -30.95 -26.55 12.10
N ASP A 339 -31.13 -26.55 10.79
CA ASP A 339 -31.69 -27.67 10.04
C ASP A 339 -30.54 -28.43 9.40
N ASP A 340 -29.73 -29.11 10.24
CA ASP A 340 -28.78 -30.13 9.80
C ASP A 340 -29.57 -31.33 9.23
N PRO A 341 -29.56 -31.57 7.89
CA PRO A 341 -30.27 -32.69 7.30
C PRO A 341 -29.56 -34.04 7.52
N TRP A 342 -28.40 -34.05 8.21
CA TRP A 342 -27.47 -35.18 8.24
C TRP A 342 -27.14 -35.68 9.66
N ALA A 343 -27.93 -35.33 10.66
CA ALA A 343 -27.89 -35.97 11.98
C ALA A 343 -28.36 -37.44 11.89
N GLY A 344 -27.47 -38.34 11.43
CA GLY A 344 -27.80 -39.75 11.30
C GLY A 344 -26.78 -40.61 10.57
N PHE A 345 -25.48 -40.49 10.86
CA PHE A 345 -24.53 -41.58 10.55
C PHE A 345 -23.44 -41.67 11.63
N ASP A 346 -23.68 -42.54 12.61
CA ASP A 346 -22.64 -43.07 13.50
C ASP A 346 -21.74 -44.05 12.72
N TRP A 347 -20.42 -43.95 12.91
CA TRP A 347 -19.45 -45.03 12.68
C TRP A 347 -18.48 -45.14 13.86
#